data_AF-A0A2V2S0E6-F1
#
_entry.id   AF-A0A2V2S0E6-F1
#
_cell.length_a   1.000
_cell.length_b   1.000
_cell.length_c   1.000
_cell.angle_alpha   90.00
_cell.angle_beta   90.00
_cell.angle_gamma   90.00
#
_symmetry.space_group_name_H-M   'P 1'
#
loop_
_entity.id
_entity.type
_entity.pdbx_description
1 polymer ?
#
loop_
_entity_poly.entity_id
_entity_poly.type
_entity_poly.pdbx_seq_one_letter_code
_entity_poly.pdbx_strand_id
1 'polypeptide(L)'
;MTIHPTLHTTKALFIFILRFRTFCLCLCIGLTANCAAQSGFQPHYIAVAPGLDYAHILSTNQPWSIHVARLDRSRHDFSIVSTLGREHIQGLSPVRAQAGSVPPAQGRALAAVNGDFFVIKPGPYQGDPQGLQILYGELIREPASVSFWVEGNDLHIEKITSRMSLVWPDGQRTPLGLNQAPRTNTAVLFTPIFGSSTRATNYAELTLEGIAGHPWLPLRAGHTYPARVRDITLAGNSTLTPPEGTNAQSPIAVITLGWMLTNHLAAVKPGSLLQFSTELSTDLSQASAAIGGGP
;
A
#
# COMPACT_ATOMS: atom_id res chain seq x y z
N MET A 1 -2.65 -20.51 101.68
CA MET A 1 -3.10 -21.89 101.95
C MET A 1 -3.82 -22.32 100.68
N THR A 2 -3.39 -23.29 99.87
CA THR A 2 -2.88 -24.62 100.22
C THR A 2 -2.35 -25.26 98.91
N ILE A 3 -1.12 -25.82 98.94
CA ILE A 3 -0.66 -27.08 98.30
C ILE A 3 -0.58 -27.20 96.74
N HIS A 4 0.68 -27.35 96.26
CA HIS A 4 1.18 -28.03 95.02
C HIS A 4 1.01 -29.58 95.09
N PRO A 5 1.49 -30.46 94.18
CA PRO A 5 1.73 -30.50 92.71
C PRO A 5 1.01 -31.77 92.10
N THR A 6 1.09 -32.21 90.83
CA THR A 6 2.14 -32.96 90.06
C THR A 6 1.49 -33.40 88.73
N LEU A 7 2.06 -33.14 87.54
CA LEU A 7 3.08 -33.89 86.77
C LEU A 7 2.69 -35.29 86.26
N HIS A 8 2.51 -35.44 84.93
CA HIS A 8 3.12 -36.46 84.03
C HIS A 8 2.61 -36.24 82.58
N THR A 9 3.34 -35.53 81.73
CA THR A 9 4.35 -36.00 80.73
C THR A 9 3.84 -36.85 79.55
N THR A 10 4.00 -36.25 78.36
CA THR A 10 4.52 -36.84 77.10
C THR A 10 3.80 -38.03 76.47
N LYS A 11 3.21 -37.79 75.29
CA LYS A 11 3.63 -38.32 73.96
C LYS A 11 2.49 -38.13 72.95
N ALA A 12 2.85 -38.04 71.67
CA ALA A 12 1.97 -37.91 70.50
C ALA A 12 1.51 -36.49 70.12
N LEU A 13 2.45 -35.55 70.17
CA LEU A 13 2.63 -34.63 69.03
C LEU A 13 3.31 -35.46 67.92
N PHE A 14 2.88 -35.27 66.67
CA PHE A 14 3.21 -36.03 65.45
C PHE A 14 2.33 -37.27 65.21
N ILE A 15 1.78 -37.34 64.00
CA ILE A 15 0.85 -38.36 63.49
C ILE A 15 -0.64 -38.09 63.83
N PHE A 16 -1.13 -36.86 63.63
CA PHE A 16 -2.57 -36.68 63.38
C PHE A 16 -2.94 -35.51 62.44
N ILE A 17 -1.95 -34.85 61.80
CA ILE A 17 -2.17 -33.76 60.82
C ILE A 17 -1.66 -34.15 59.41
N LEU A 18 -1.65 -35.46 59.09
CA LEU A 18 -1.17 -35.93 57.78
C LEU A 18 -2.11 -36.92 57.07
N ARG A 19 -3.40 -36.93 57.40
CA ARG A 19 -4.42 -37.75 56.70
C ARG A 19 -5.74 -37.04 56.43
N PHE A 20 -5.75 -35.72 56.39
CA PHE A 20 -6.93 -34.94 55.95
C PHE A 20 -6.59 -33.81 54.95
N ARG A 21 -5.46 -33.95 54.24
CA ARG A 21 -5.12 -33.11 53.08
C ARG A 21 -5.08 -33.87 51.76
N THR A 22 -5.30 -35.18 51.79
CA THR A 22 -5.17 -36.07 50.62
C THR A 22 -6.52 -36.51 50.05
N PHE A 23 -7.63 -35.88 50.43
CA PHE A 23 -8.95 -36.19 49.86
C PHE A 23 -9.65 -35.00 49.17
N CYS A 24 -9.18 -33.77 49.35
CA CYS A 24 -9.66 -32.63 48.55
C CYS A 24 -8.72 -32.21 47.40
N LEU A 25 -7.58 -32.90 47.22
CA LEU A 25 -6.67 -32.66 46.09
C LEU A 25 -6.91 -33.60 44.90
N CYS A 26 -7.87 -34.52 45.00
CA CYS A 26 -8.30 -35.38 43.88
C CYS A 26 -9.62 -34.91 43.21
N LEU A 27 -10.27 -33.87 43.75
CA LEU A 27 -11.50 -33.30 43.17
C LEU A 27 -11.29 -31.91 42.53
N CYS A 28 -10.04 -31.44 42.44
CA CYS A 28 -9.70 -30.26 41.64
C CYS A 28 -8.87 -30.62 40.38
N ILE A 29 -8.57 -31.90 40.17
CA ILE A 29 -7.89 -32.40 38.95
C ILE A 29 -8.91 -32.89 37.90
N GLY A 30 -10.18 -33.05 38.27
CA GLY A 30 -11.27 -33.44 37.35
C GLY A 30 -11.97 -32.29 36.62
N LEU A 31 -11.48 -31.05 36.77
CA LEU A 31 -11.99 -29.86 36.07
C LEU A 31 -10.88 -29.11 35.32
N THR A 32 -9.81 -29.80 34.93
CA THR A 32 -9.16 -29.47 33.65
C THR A 32 -10.11 -29.99 32.57
N ALA A 33 -11.26 -29.33 32.43
CA ALA A 33 -11.94 -29.31 31.15
C ALA A 33 -10.85 -28.96 30.15
N ASN A 34 -10.50 -29.95 29.33
CA ASN A 34 -9.83 -29.69 28.08
C ASN A 34 -10.66 -28.62 27.39
N CYS A 35 -10.33 -27.35 27.60
CA CYS A 35 -10.33 -26.37 26.54
C CYS A 35 -9.29 -26.88 25.53
N ALA A 36 -9.61 -28.01 24.88
CA ALA A 36 -9.20 -28.25 23.54
C ALA A 36 -9.75 -27.03 22.81
N ALA A 37 -8.87 -26.05 22.58
CA ALA A 37 -9.09 -25.03 21.60
C ALA A 37 -9.67 -25.75 20.39
N GLN A 38 -10.87 -25.36 19.98
CA GLN A 38 -11.63 -26.05 18.96
C GLN A 38 -10.77 -26.09 17.69
N SER A 39 -10.05 -27.21 17.50
CA SER A 39 -9.36 -27.56 16.26
C SER A 39 -10.44 -27.95 15.26
N GLY A 40 -11.29 -27.00 14.88
CA GLY A 40 -12.52 -27.28 14.13
C GLY A 40 -12.41 -26.92 12.67
N PHE A 41 -11.57 -25.95 12.31
CA PHE A 41 -11.54 -25.39 10.98
C PHE A 41 -10.17 -25.54 10.34
N GLN A 42 -10.06 -26.52 9.44
CA GLN A 42 -8.92 -26.73 8.57
C GLN A 42 -9.42 -26.62 7.12
N PRO A 43 -9.15 -25.52 6.41
CA PRO A 43 -9.51 -25.41 5.00
C PRO A 43 -8.88 -26.57 4.23
N HIS A 44 -9.67 -27.19 3.35
CA HIS A 44 -9.13 -28.17 2.41
C HIS A 44 -8.42 -27.42 1.27
N TYR A 45 -7.10 -27.51 1.27
CA TYR A 45 -6.24 -26.89 0.26
C TYR A 45 -5.94 -27.87 -0.88
N ILE A 46 -6.02 -27.38 -2.11
CA ILE A 46 -5.63 -28.06 -3.34
C ILE A 46 -4.46 -27.29 -3.94
N ALA A 47 -3.39 -27.99 -4.31
CA ALA A 47 -2.24 -27.38 -4.97
C ALA A 47 -2.64 -26.83 -6.35
N VAL A 48 -2.34 -25.55 -6.60
CA VAL A 48 -2.46 -24.88 -7.91
C VAL A 48 -1.14 -24.99 -8.68
N ALA A 49 -0.03 -24.81 -7.96
CA ALA A 49 1.33 -25.00 -8.41
C ALA A 49 2.22 -25.35 -7.19
N PRO A 50 3.43 -25.89 -7.36
CA PRO A 50 4.34 -26.12 -6.23
C PRO A 50 4.56 -24.84 -5.41
N GLY A 51 4.09 -24.81 -4.15
CA GLY A 51 4.17 -23.66 -3.25
C GLY A 51 3.03 -22.63 -3.38
N LEU A 52 1.99 -22.92 -4.17
CA LEU A 52 0.75 -22.15 -4.21
C LEU A 52 -0.46 -23.08 -4.07
N ASP A 53 -1.19 -22.92 -2.99
CA ASP A 53 -2.41 -23.69 -2.70
C ASP A 53 -3.67 -22.84 -2.79
N TYR A 54 -4.80 -23.49 -3.04
CA TYR A 54 -6.12 -22.86 -3.07
C TYR A 54 -7.12 -23.60 -2.16
N ALA A 55 -7.94 -22.87 -1.42
CA ALA A 55 -9.07 -23.40 -0.68
C ALA A 55 -10.36 -22.62 -0.98
N HIS A 56 -11.47 -23.35 -1.08
CA HIS A 56 -12.83 -22.80 -1.10
C HIS A 56 -13.55 -23.19 0.17
N ILE A 57 -13.92 -22.19 0.96
CA ILE A 57 -14.48 -22.36 2.29
C ILE A 57 -15.96 -21.96 2.24
N LEU A 58 -16.81 -22.94 2.49
CA LEU A 58 -18.27 -22.79 2.56
C LEU A 58 -18.82 -23.06 3.96
N SER A 59 -18.08 -23.81 4.80
CA SER A 59 -18.49 -24.11 6.16
C SER A 59 -18.19 -22.91 7.06
N THR A 60 -19.14 -21.98 7.14
CA THR A 60 -19.07 -20.81 8.02
C THR A 60 -20.39 -20.63 8.76
N ASN A 61 -20.47 -19.70 9.71
CA ASN A 61 -21.68 -19.40 10.48
C ASN A 61 -22.75 -18.62 9.68
N GLN A 62 -22.47 -18.28 8.43
CA GLN A 62 -23.30 -17.49 7.51
C GLN A 62 -23.17 -18.09 6.08
N PRO A 63 -23.98 -17.69 5.09
CA PRO A 63 -23.81 -18.14 3.71
C PRO A 63 -22.63 -17.43 3.02
N TRP A 64 -21.41 -17.63 3.51
CA TRP A 64 -20.19 -17.05 2.94
C TRP A 64 -19.54 -18.00 1.93
N SER A 65 -18.98 -17.41 0.87
CA SER A 65 -18.08 -18.08 -0.07
C SER A 65 -16.71 -17.43 0.04
N ILE A 66 -15.79 -18.09 0.75
CA ILE A 66 -14.44 -17.55 0.97
C ILE A 66 -13.45 -18.32 0.09
N HIS A 67 -12.66 -17.57 -0.68
CA HIS A 67 -11.63 -18.09 -1.57
C HIS A 67 -10.26 -17.69 -1.03
N VAL A 68 -9.38 -18.65 -0.80
CA VAL A 68 -8.04 -18.41 -0.22
C VAL A 68 -6.98 -18.95 -1.16
N ALA A 69 -6.07 -18.10 -1.61
CA ALA A 69 -4.81 -18.51 -2.21
C ALA A 69 -3.71 -18.40 -1.15
N ARG A 70 -2.97 -19.48 -0.91
CA ARG A 70 -1.90 -19.55 0.10
C ARG A 70 -0.56 -19.75 -0.59
N LEU A 71 0.33 -18.78 -0.39
CA LEU A 71 1.67 -18.75 -0.98
C LEU A 71 2.72 -19.20 0.05
N ASP A 72 3.58 -20.14 -0.33
CA ASP A 72 4.78 -20.49 0.42
C ASP A 72 5.86 -19.41 0.23
N ARG A 73 6.12 -18.65 1.30
CA ARG A 73 7.08 -17.53 1.29
C ARG A 73 8.54 -17.97 1.18
N SER A 74 8.86 -19.25 1.37
CA SER A 74 10.22 -19.79 1.18
C SER A 74 10.59 -19.94 -0.31
N ARG A 75 9.61 -19.84 -1.20
CA ARG A 75 9.79 -19.87 -2.65
C ARG A 75 10.26 -18.50 -3.16
N HIS A 76 11.41 -18.47 -3.82
CA HIS A 76 11.98 -17.25 -4.43
C HIS A 76 11.61 -17.08 -5.91
N ASP A 77 10.92 -18.05 -6.50
CA ASP A 77 10.40 -18.01 -7.87
C ASP A 77 8.98 -17.46 -7.96
N PHE A 78 8.39 -17.04 -6.83
CA PHE A 78 7.14 -16.30 -6.79
C PHE A 78 7.37 -14.83 -6.48
N SER A 79 6.58 -13.98 -7.13
CA SER A 79 6.54 -12.54 -6.88
C SER A 79 5.09 -12.07 -6.78
N ILE A 80 4.88 -11.04 -5.97
CA ILE A 80 3.60 -10.32 -5.91
C ILE A 80 3.78 -9.00 -6.66
N VAL A 81 2.89 -8.74 -7.61
CA VAL A 81 2.86 -7.51 -8.41
C VAL A 81 1.51 -6.83 -8.25
N SER A 82 1.47 -5.51 -8.39
CA SER A 82 0.21 -4.77 -8.59
C SER A 82 -0.08 -4.68 -10.09
N THR A 83 -1.31 -4.30 -10.44
CA THR A 83 -1.70 -4.02 -11.83
C THR A 83 -2.60 -2.79 -11.89
N LEU A 84 -2.72 -2.20 -13.08
CA LEU A 84 -3.67 -1.13 -13.39
C LEU A 84 -4.68 -1.59 -14.44
N GLY A 85 -5.87 -1.00 -14.41
CA GLY A 85 -6.86 -1.22 -15.45
C GLY A 85 -6.37 -0.69 -16.79
N ARG A 86 -6.12 -1.57 -17.77
CA ARG A 86 -5.61 -1.19 -19.11
C ARG A 86 -4.16 -0.65 -19.10
N GLU A 87 -3.37 -0.98 -18.08
CA GLU A 87 -1.95 -0.59 -17.96
C GLU A 87 -1.70 0.90 -17.71
N HIS A 88 -2.75 1.70 -17.52
CA HIS A 88 -2.70 3.11 -17.11
C HIS A 88 -3.79 3.39 -16.07
N ILE A 89 -3.73 4.54 -15.40
CA ILE A 89 -4.67 4.88 -14.32
C ILE A 89 -6.09 5.07 -14.87
N GLN A 90 -6.23 5.71 -16.03
CA GLN A 90 -7.54 5.97 -16.65
C GLN A 90 -8.18 4.71 -17.24
N GLY A 91 -8.98 4.01 -16.44
CA GLY A 91 -9.87 2.98 -16.95
C GLY A 91 -10.12 1.86 -15.97
N LEU A 92 -11.10 1.04 -16.32
CA LEU A 92 -11.46 -0.16 -15.57
C LEU A 92 -11.16 -1.39 -16.41
N SER A 93 -10.72 -2.46 -15.73
CA SER A 93 -10.53 -3.77 -16.34
C SER A 93 -10.87 -4.87 -15.32
N PRO A 94 -11.59 -5.93 -15.70
CA PRO A 94 -11.83 -7.08 -14.84
C PRO A 94 -10.52 -7.71 -14.36
N VAL A 95 -10.48 -8.26 -13.14
CA VAL A 95 -9.30 -8.93 -12.57
C VAL A 95 -8.73 -10.00 -13.52
N ARG A 96 -9.60 -10.77 -14.18
CA ARG A 96 -9.18 -11.77 -15.18
C ARG A 96 -8.41 -11.16 -16.35
N ALA A 97 -8.83 -10.00 -16.85
CA ALA A 97 -8.17 -9.32 -17.95
C ALA A 97 -6.84 -8.72 -17.49
N GLN A 98 -6.77 -8.14 -16.29
CA GLN A 98 -5.52 -7.65 -15.70
C GLN A 98 -4.50 -8.77 -15.45
N ALA A 99 -4.94 -9.92 -14.94
CA ALA A 99 -4.07 -11.08 -14.78
C ALA A 99 -3.51 -11.58 -16.13
N GLY A 100 -4.31 -11.50 -17.20
CA GLY A 100 -3.90 -11.82 -18.56
C GLY A 100 -2.98 -10.80 -19.23
N SER A 101 -2.89 -9.58 -18.70
CA SER A 101 -2.03 -8.50 -19.22
C SER A 101 -0.74 -8.33 -18.43
N VAL A 102 -0.44 -9.20 -17.45
CA VAL A 102 0.86 -9.16 -16.76
C VAL A 102 1.97 -9.40 -17.80
N PRO A 103 2.97 -8.49 -17.91
CA PRO A 103 4.02 -8.63 -18.90
C PRO A 103 4.79 -9.95 -18.71
N PRO A 104 5.16 -10.68 -19.78
CA PRO A 104 5.91 -11.93 -19.67
C PRO A 104 7.23 -11.81 -18.90
N ALA A 105 7.86 -10.62 -18.95
CA ALA A 105 9.07 -10.32 -18.18
C ALA A 105 8.86 -10.32 -16.65
N GLN A 106 7.61 -10.19 -16.20
CA GLN A 106 7.19 -10.25 -14.80
C GLN A 106 6.68 -11.65 -14.42
N GLY A 107 6.69 -12.60 -15.36
CA GLY A 107 6.23 -13.96 -15.18
C GLY A 107 4.78 -14.18 -15.64
N ARG A 108 4.19 -15.25 -15.11
CA ARG A 108 2.82 -15.67 -15.42
C ARG A 108 1.95 -15.54 -14.19
N ALA A 109 0.83 -14.83 -14.29
CA ALA A 109 -0.14 -14.75 -13.21
C ALA A 109 -0.72 -16.15 -12.89
N LEU A 110 -0.64 -16.55 -11.62
CA LEU A 110 -1.18 -17.82 -11.12
C LEU A 110 -2.46 -17.63 -10.31
N ALA A 111 -2.57 -16.51 -9.61
CA ALA A 111 -3.73 -16.07 -8.87
C ALA A 111 -3.79 -14.54 -8.90
N ALA A 112 -5.00 -13.98 -8.80
CA ALA A 112 -5.21 -12.55 -8.71
C ALA A 112 -6.49 -12.26 -7.91
N VAL A 113 -6.46 -11.16 -7.16
CA VAL A 113 -7.61 -10.61 -6.42
C VAL A 113 -7.74 -9.13 -6.77
N ASN A 114 -8.91 -8.53 -6.54
CA ASN A 114 -8.99 -7.07 -6.61
C ASN A 114 -8.15 -6.44 -5.48
N GLY A 115 -7.65 -5.23 -5.75
CA GLY A 115 -6.82 -4.48 -4.81
C GLY A 115 -7.57 -3.36 -4.11
N ASP A 116 -6.96 -2.17 -4.13
CA ASP A 116 -7.41 -0.93 -3.49
C ASP A 116 -8.79 -0.43 -3.96
N PHE A 117 -9.31 0.57 -3.26
CA PHE A 117 -10.38 1.44 -3.73
C PHE A 117 -9.92 2.26 -4.94
N PHE A 118 -10.87 2.49 -5.85
CA PHE A 118 -10.64 3.30 -7.05
C PHE A 118 -11.92 4.05 -7.45
N VAL A 119 -11.77 5.08 -8.28
CA VAL A 119 -12.92 5.82 -8.81
C VAL A 119 -13.68 4.95 -9.82
N ILE A 120 -14.79 4.34 -9.38
CA ILE A 120 -15.65 3.54 -10.27
C ILE A 120 -16.63 4.39 -11.09
N LYS A 121 -16.98 5.58 -10.59
CA LYS A 121 -17.98 6.46 -11.21
C LYS A 121 -17.47 6.92 -12.60
N PRO A 122 -18.34 6.91 -13.63
CA PRO A 122 -17.99 7.47 -14.93
C PRO A 122 -17.52 8.92 -14.81
N GLY A 123 -16.42 9.24 -15.48
CA GLY A 123 -15.83 10.59 -15.44
C GLY A 123 -14.36 10.60 -15.88
N PRO A 124 -13.74 11.79 -15.91
CA PRO A 124 -12.37 11.97 -16.42
C PRO A 124 -11.28 11.23 -15.62
N TYR A 125 -11.59 10.86 -14.38
CA TYR A 125 -10.67 10.18 -13.45
C TYR A 125 -11.13 8.76 -13.11
N GLN A 126 -12.02 8.15 -13.91
CA GLN A 126 -12.45 6.77 -13.69
C GLN A 126 -11.25 5.82 -13.76
N GLY A 127 -11.10 4.95 -12.75
CA GLY A 127 -9.96 4.06 -12.58
C GLY A 127 -8.90 4.54 -11.59
N ASP A 128 -8.92 5.82 -11.19
CA ASP A 128 -7.94 6.40 -10.26
C ASP A 128 -7.88 5.67 -8.91
N PRO A 129 -6.77 4.97 -8.58
CA PRO A 129 -6.53 4.38 -7.26
C PRO A 129 -6.61 5.45 -6.16
N GLN A 130 -7.11 5.08 -4.99
CA GLN A 130 -7.32 6.04 -3.90
C GLN A 130 -6.25 5.98 -2.79
N GLY A 131 -5.37 4.98 -2.82
CA GLY A 131 -4.22 4.85 -1.95
C GLY A 131 -2.91 4.66 -2.71
N LEU A 132 -1.86 4.33 -1.97
CA LEU A 132 -0.51 4.15 -2.50
C LEU A 132 -0.55 3.12 -3.63
N GLN A 133 0.10 3.41 -4.75
CA GLN A 133 0.35 2.37 -5.73
C GLN A 133 1.78 2.47 -6.23
N ILE A 134 2.48 1.33 -6.16
CA ILE A 134 3.77 1.12 -6.79
C ILE A 134 3.63 -0.05 -7.76
N LEU A 135 4.07 0.13 -9.00
CA LEU A 135 4.01 -0.85 -10.09
C LEU A 135 5.41 -1.03 -10.69
N TYR A 136 6.01 -2.21 -10.52
CA TYR A 136 7.40 -2.48 -10.96
C TYR A 136 8.41 -1.44 -10.43
N GLY A 137 8.15 -1.00 -9.20
CA GLY A 137 8.85 0.04 -8.46
C GLY A 137 8.61 1.48 -8.96
N GLU A 138 7.75 1.71 -9.96
CA GLU A 138 7.29 3.06 -10.30
C GLU A 138 6.24 3.52 -9.28
N LEU A 139 6.44 4.69 -8.68
CA LEU A 139 5.45 5.34 -7.83
C LEU A 139 4.35 5.96 -8.71
N ILE A 140 3.16 5.37 -8.62
CA ILE A 140 1.99 5.69 -9.45
C ILE A 140 1.07 6.67 -8.74
N ARG A 141 0.85 6.44 -7.44
CA ARG A 141 -0.12 7.13 -6.61
C ARG A 141 0.42 7.30 -5.19
N GLU A 142 0.14 8.44 -4.58
CA GLU A 142 0.55 8.73 -3.20
C GLU A 142 -0.30 7.99 -2.15
N PRO A 143 0.23 7.76 -0.94
CA PRO A 143 -0.51 7.08 0.10
C PRO A 143 -1.64 7.93 0.69
N ALA A 144 -2.76 7.28 1.00
CA ALA A 144 -3.88 7.87 1.75
C ALA A 144 -4.09 7.22 3.14
N SER A 145 -3.72 5.94 3.31
CA SER A 145 -3.99 5.15 4.52
C SER A 145 -2.99 3.98 4.65
N VAL A 146 -3.42 2.90 5.30
CA VAL A 146 -2.70 1.62 5.38
C VAL A 146 -2.40 1.11 3.97
N SER A 147 -1.15 0.70 3.77
CA SER A 147 -0.65 0.18 2.50
C SER A 147 0.09 -1.12 2.74
N PHE A 148 -0.02 -2.03 1.78
CA PHE A 148 0.76 -3.25 1.68
C PHE A 148 1.84 -3.06 0.62
N TRP A 149 3.06 -3.53 0.85
CA TRP A 149 4.11 -3.50 -0.16
C TRP A 149 5.06 -4.69 -0.08
N VAL A 150 5.81 -4.85 -1.17
CA VAL A 150 6.74 -5.93 -1.43
C VAL A 150 8.13 -5.35 -1.61
N GLU A 151 9.10 -5.82 -0.83
CA GLU A 151 10.52 -5.53 -0.96
C GLU A 151 11.29 -6.86 -1.07
N GLY A 152 11.70 -7.24 -2.27
CA GLY A 152 12.19 -8.60 -2.51
C GLY A 152 11.15 -9.66 -2.14
N ASN A 153 11.46 -10.50 -1.14
CA ASN A 153 10.54 -11.51 -0.58
C ASN A 153 9.83 -11.06 0.70
N ASP A 154 10.15 -9.86 1.18
CA ASP A 154 9.56 -9.29 2.37
C ASP A 154 8.25 -8.58 2.04
N LEU A 155 7.27 -8.83 2.90
CA LEU A 155 5.91 -8.34 2.78
C LEU A 155 5.62 -7.51 4.01
N HIS A 156 5.17 -6.29 3.78
CA HIS A 156 4.96 -5.32 4.84
C HIS A 156 3.55 -4.73 4.75
N ILE A 157 3.06 -4.27 5.89
CA ILE A 157 1.78 -3.56 5.98
C ILE A 157 1.82 -2.53 7.10
N GLU A 158 1.59 -1.26 6.76
CA GLU A 158 1.53 -0.18 7.75
C GLU A 158 0.82 1.05 7.19
N LYS A 159 0.57 2.03 8.06
CA LYS A 159 0.07 3.34 7.62
C LYS A 159 1.23 4.19 7.09
N ILE A 160 1.12 4.63 5.84
CA ILE A 160 2.10 5.48 5.18
C ILE A 160 1.47 6.85 4.94
N THR A 161 2.24 7.93 5.12
CA THR A 161 1.80 9.29 4.85
C THR A 161 2.68 9.95 3.79
N SER A 162 2.08 10.71 2.88
CA SER A 162 2.83 11.45 1.86
C SER A 162 3.60 12.62 2.50
N ARG A 163 4.87 12.78 2.12
CA ARG A 163 5.68 13.98 2.37
C ARG A 163 6.09 14.64 1.04
N MET A 164 5.39 14.27 -0.03
CA MET A 164 5.69 14.74 -1.37
C MET A 164 5.52 16.24 -1.45
N SER A 165 6.46 16.90 -2.13
CA SER A 165 6.46 18.36 -2.22
C SER A 165 7.01 18.86 -3.54
N LEU A 166 6.50 20.01 -3.96
CA LEU A 166 7.03 20.84 -5.02
C LEU A 166 7.80 21.99 -4.39
N VAL A 167 9.00 22.25 -4.88
CA VAL A 167 9.86 23.38 -4.53
C VAL A 167 9.88 24.36 -5.70
N TRP A 168 9.44 25.58 -5.43
CA TRP A 168 9.38 26.68 -6.39
C TRP A 168 10.74 27.38 -6.56
N PRO A 169 10.94 28.22 -7.58
CA PRO A 169 12.21 28.91 -7.80
C PRO A 169 12.62 29.84 -6.65
N ASP A 170 11.65 30.33 -5.88
CA ASP A 170 11.86 31.15 -4.68
C ASP A 170 12.17 30.32 -3.41
N GLY A 171 12.21 28.99 -3.54
CA GLY A 171 12.45 28.05 -2.45
C GLY A 171 11.22 27.68 -1.63
N GLN A 172 10.05 28.29 -1.90
CA GLN A 172 8.81 27.90 -1.22
C GLN A 172 8.44 26.45 -1.55
N ARG A 173 7.77 25.80 -0.59
CA ARG A 173 7.33 24.41 -0.72
C ARG A 173 5.82 24.29 -0.67
N THR A 174 5.26 23.49 -1.58
CA THR A 174 3.83 23.17 -1.62
C THR A 174 3.65 21.65 -1.59
N PRO A 175 2.67 21.11 -0.82
CA PRO A 175 2.33 19.70 -0.88
C PRO A 175 2.00 19.26 -2.31
N LEU A 176 2.51 18.10 -2.70
CA LEU A 176 2.36 17.59 -4.05
C LEU A 176 1.50 16.34 -4.08
N GLY A 177 0.42 16.43 -4.83
CA GLY A 177 -0.41 15.32 -5.29
C GLY A 177 0.26 14.52 -6.41
N LEU A 178 -0.07 13.25 -6.57
CA LEU A 178 0.36 12.44 -7.73
C LEU A 178 -0.83 11.80 -8.46
N ASN A 179 -0.89 12.03 -9.77
CA ASN A 179 -1.79 11.38 -10.74
C ASN A 179 -3.26 11.32 -10.33
N GLN A 180 -3.81 12.43 -9.85
CA GLN A 180 -5.16 12.48 -9.28
C GLN A 180 -5.97 13.68 -9.71
N ALA A 181 -7.28 13.63 -9.47
CA ALA A 181 -8.13 14.79 -9.63
C ALA A 181 -7.59 15.98 -8.81
N PRO A 182 -7.26 17.12 -9.44
CA PRO A 182 -6.75 18.29 -8.74
C PRO A 182 -7.83 18.91 -7.86
N ARG A 183 -7.41 19.46 -6.72
CA ARG A 183 -8.25 20.22 -5.79
C ARG A 183 -7.80 21.68 -5.76
N THR A 184 -8.63 22.53 -5.15
CA THR A 184 -8.46 23.99 -5.16
C THR A 184 -7.15 24.48 -4.52
N ASN A 185 -6.59 23.73 -3.55
CA ASN A 185 -5.38 24.07 -2.79
C ASN A 185 -4.21 23.09 -3.01
N THR A 186 -4.23 22.30 -4.08
CA THR A 186 -3.20 21.27 -4.32
C THR A 186 -2.46 21.53 -5.61
N ALA A 187 -1.15 21.29 -5.61
CA ALA A 187 -0.41 20.99 -6.84
C ALA A 187 -0.53 19.49 -7.10
N VAL A 188 -0.78 19.06 -8.32
CA VAL A 188 -0.77 17.63 -8.69
C VAL A 188 0.19 17.42 -9.84
N LEU A 189 1.12 16.48 -9.67
CA LEU A 189 1.98 16.01 -10.75
C LEU A 189 1.26 14.90 -11.51
N PHE A 190 1.12 15.05 -12.82
CA PHE A 190 0.69 14.03 -13.74
C PHE A 190 1.88 13.47 -14.53
N THR A 191 1.95 12.16 -14.64
CA THR A 191 2.94 11.43 -15.45
C THR A 191 2.23 10.61 -16.53
N PRO A 192 2.95 10.09 -17.55
CA PRO A 192 2.32 9.35 -18.65
C PRO A 192 1.53 8.10 -18.22
N ILE A 193 1.82 7.52 -17.06
CA ILE A 193 1.03 6.38 -16.54
C ILE A 193 -0.41 6.77 -16.21
N PHE A 194 -0.70 8.06 -16.05
CA PHE A 194 -2.06 8.51 -15.82
C PHE A 194 -2.97 8.22 -17.02
N GLY A 195 -2.48 8.51 -18.22
CA GLY A 195 -3.20 8.39 -19.48
C GLY A 195 -2.67 9.40 -20.51
N SER A 196 -3.47 9.72 -21.53
CA SER A 196 -3.02 10.59 -22.64
C SER A 196 -3.03 12.09 -22.31
N SER A 197 -3.80 12.53 -21.32
CA SER A 197 -3.85 13.92 -20.87
C SER A 197 -4.26 14.03 -19.39
N THR A 198 -4.01 15.18 -18.77
CA THR A 198 -4.35 15.44 -17.35
C THR A 198 -5.84 15.44 -17.06
N ARG A 199 -6.69 15.69 -18.07
CA ARG A 199 -8.15 15.90 -17.95
C ARG A 199 -8.58 17.02 -17.00
N ALA A 200 -7.64 17.83 -16.52
CA ALA A 200 -7.92 18.95 -15.63
C ALA A 200 -8.25 20.20 -16.45
N THR A 201 -9.53 20.49 -16.68
CA THR A 201 -9.96 21.67 -17.45
C THR A 201 -10.04 22.91 -16.57
N ASN A 202 -9.65 24.07 -17.11
CA ASN A 202 -9.64 25.37 -16.42
C ASN A 202 -8.67 25.43 -15.22
N TYR A 203 -7.59 24.65 -15.28
CA TYR A 203 -6.47 24.73 -14.34
C TYR A 203 -5.25 25.35 -15.02
N ALA A 204 -4.43 26.04 -14.23
CA ALA A 204 -3.09 26.38 -14.69
C ALA A 204 -2.20 25.14 -14.66
N GLU A 205 -1.48 24.90 -15.75
CA GLU A 205 -0.61 23.74 -15.89
C GLU A 205 0.78 24.14 -16.39
N LEU A 206 1.78 23.50 -15.79
CA LEU A 206 3.20 23.62 -16.14
C LEU A 206 3.62 22.31 -16.78
N THR A 207 3.93 22.32 -18.08
CA THR A 207 4.53 21.14 -18.71
C THR A 207 6.03 21.12 -18.40
N LEU A 208 6.52 19.96 -17.96
CA LEU A 208 7.87 19.77 -17.47
C LEU A 208 8.67 18.79 -18.33
N GLU A 209 9.97 19.05 -18.40
CA GLU A 209 10.97 18.15 -18.95
C GLU A 209 12.08 17.87 -17.94
N GLY A 210 12.69 16.68 -18.06
CA GLY A 210 13.81 16.27 -17.24
C GLY A 210 15.09 17.04 -17.56
N ILE A 211 15.98 17.15 -16.58
CA ILE A 211 17.30 17.76 -16.76
C ILE A 211 18.32 16.66 -17.03
N ALA A 212 19.13 16.84 -18.08
CA ALA A 212 20.18 15.89 -18.43
C ALA A 212 21.12 15.61 -17.24
N GLY A 213 21.43 14.33 -17.02
CA GLY A 213 22.26 13.88 -15.89
C GLY A 213 21.52 13.71 -14.56
N HIS A 214 20.21 13.99 -14.51
CA HIS A 214 19.39 13.80 -13.32
C HIS A 214 18.31 12.73 -13.52
N PRO A 215 17.84 12.07 -12.44
CA PRO A 215 16.68 11.20 -12.50
C PRO A 215 15.47 11.91 -13.09
N TRP A 216 14.70 11.17 -13.88
CA TRP A 216 13.43 11.61 -14.44
C TRP A 216 12.41 10.48 -14.33
N LEU A 217 11.42 10.43 -15.22
CA LEU A 217 10.41 9.38 -15.25
C LEU A 217 11.02 8.03 -15.70
N PRO A 218 10.47 6.88 -15.24
CA PRO A 218 9.38 6.74 -14.27
C PRO A 218 9.78 7.16 -12.85
N LEU A 219 8.81 7.65 -12.07
CA LEU A 219 9.08 8.10 -10.70
C LEU A 219 9.35 6.92 -9.77
N ARG A 220 10.36 7.05 -8.92
CA ARG A 220 10.68 6.18 -7.77
C ARG A 220 10.37 6.91 -6.46
N ALA A 221 9.95 6.18 -5.42
CA ALA A 221 9.68 6.73 -4.09
C ALA A 221 10.98 7.15 -3.37
N GLY A 222 10.95 8.24 -2.61
CA GLY A 222 12.12 8.74 -1.86
C GLY A 222 13.16 9.51 -2.68
N HIS A 223 12.83 9.88 -3.92
CA HIS A 223 13.74 10.59 -4.83
C HIS A 223 13.40 12.07 -4.93
N THR A 224 14.37 12.83 -5.45
CA THR A 224 14.22 14.24 -5.80
C THR A 224 14.48 14.43 -7.29
N TYR A 225 13.60 15.17 -7.95
CA TYR A 225 13.59 15.36 -9.40
C TYR A 225 13.67 16.86 -9.71
N PRO A 226 14.81 17.34 -10.20
CA PRO A 226 14.87 18.66 -10.79
C PRO A 226 14.24 18.61 -12.19
N ALA A 227 13.46 19.63 -12.52
CA ALA A 227 12.70 19.71 -13.76
C ALA A 227 12.78 21.12 -14.34
N ARG A 228 12.71 21.22 -15.66
CA ARG A 228 12.57 22.50 -16.35
C ARG A 228 11.13 22.69 -16.81
N VAL A 229 10.59 23.88 -16.58
CA VAL A 229 9.30 24.28 -17.15
C VAL A 229 9.49 24.50 -18.64
N ARG A 230 8.82 23.70 -19.46
CA ARG A 230 8.81 23.87 -20.92
C ARG A 230 7.76 24.89 -21.33
N ASP A 231 6.53 24.68 -20.88
CA ASP A 231 5.36 25.49 -21.27
C ASP A 231 4.44 25.74 -20.08
N ILE A 232 3.65 26.81 -20.18
CA ILE A 232 2.61 27.18 -19.21
C ILE A 232 1.31 27.40 -19.96
N THR A 233 0.22 26.78 -19.49
CA THR A 233 -1.14 26.98 -20.03
C THR A 233 -2.11 27.27 -18.90
N LEU A 234 -3.18 28.02 -19.20
CA LEU A 234 -4.29 28.31 -18.28
C LEU A 234 -5.58 27.58 -18.66
N ALA A 235 -5.59 26.87 -19.80
CA ALA A 235 -6.74 26.10 -20.26
C ALA A 235 -6.83 24.71 -19.59
N GLY A 236 -5.68 24.21 -19.14
CA GLY A 236 -5.52 22.86 -18.62
C GLY A 236 -5.64 21.76 -19.67
N ASN A 237 -5.87 20.52 -19.23
CA ASN A 237 -5.97 19.31 -20.05
C ASN A 237 -4.75 19.09 -20.97
N SER A 238 -3.54 19.36 -20.47
CA SER A 238 -2.29 19.17 -21.20
C SER A 238 -2.08 17.69 -21.57
N THR A 239 -1.48 17.46 -22.72
CA THR A 239 -1.10 16.12 -23.18
C THR A 239 0.03 15.57 -22.32
N LEU A 240 0.00 14.27 -22.06
CA LEU A 240 1.06 13.54 -21.33
C LEU A 240 1.92 12.67 -22.26
N THR A 241 1.61 12.68 -23.55
CA THR A 241 2.45 12.12 -24.60
C THR A 241 3.44 13.16 -25.12
N PRO A 242 4.68 12.78 -25.45
CA PRO A 242 5.59 13.66 -26.18
C PRO A 242 4.93 14.20 -27.48
N PRO A 243 5.25 15.43 -27.92
CA PRO A 243 4.71 15.95 -29.17
C PRO A 243 5.16 15.10 -30.37
N GLU A 244 4.22 14.78 -31.27
CA GLU A 244 4.53 14.04 -32.50
C GLU A 244 5.63 14.74 -33.31
N GLY A 245 6.55 13.96 -33.89
CA GLY A 245 7.63 14.48 -34.74
C GLY A 245 8.79 15.13 -33.99
N THR A 246 8.76 15.19 -32.65
CA THR A 246 9.95 15.54 -31.86
C THR A 246 10.82 14.30 -31.67
N ASN A 247 12.12 14.39 -32.00
CA ASN A 247 13.14 13.42 -31.55
C ASN A 247 13.36 13.47 -30.02
N ALA A 248 12.43 14.08 -29.27
CA ALA A 248 12.46 14.15 -27.83
C ALA A 248 11.98 12.82 -27.27
N GLN A 249 12.90 11.86 -27.18
CA GLN A 249 12.72 10.55 -26.54
C GLN A 249 12.34 10.64 -25.04
N SER A 250 12.31 11.83 -24.45
CA SER A 250 12.10 11.99 -23.02
C SER A 250 10.60 12.14 -22.71
N PRO A 251 10.04 11.31 -21.81
CA PRO A 251 8.66 11.45 -21.37
C PRO A 251 8.45 12.81 -20.69
N ILE A 252 7.23 13.35 -20.76
CA ILE A 252 6.86 14.63 -20.12
C ILE A 252 6.04 14.40 -18.86
N ALA A 253 6.12 15.34 -17.94
CA ALA A 253 5.23 15.41 -16.78
C ALA A 253 4.52 16.76 -16.77
N VAL A 254 3.38 16.86 -16.09
CA VAL A 254 2.61 18.11 -16.00
C VAL A 254 2.28 18.38 -14.53
N ILE A 255 2.57 19.59 -14.04
CA ILE A 255 2.05 20.06 -12.77
C ILE A 255 0.77 20.83 -13.02
N THR A 256 -0.33 20.40 -12.43
CA THR A 256 -1.62 21.10 -12.42
C THR A 256 -1.81 21.82 -11.09
N LEU A 257 -2.15 23.10 -11.13
CA LEU A 257 -2.26 23.96 -9.95
C LEU A 257 -3.72 24.31 -9.65
N GLY A 258 -4.17 23.96 -8.45
CA GLY A 258 -5.39 24.53 -7.89
C GLY A 258 -5.34 26.06 -7.85
N TRP A 259 -6.49 26.71 -8.01
CA TRP A 259 -6.57 28.16 -8.18
C TRP A 259 -5.95 28.97 -7.03
N MET A 260 -5.87 28.42 -5.80
CA MET A 260 -5.20 29.10 -4.67
C MET A 260 -3.67 29.13 -4.80
N LEU A 261 -3.09 28.35 -5.71
CA LEU A 261 -1.64 28.24 -5.93
C LEU A 261 -1.18 28.99 -7.19
N THR A 262 -2.08 29.61 -7.96
CA THR A 262 -1.74 30.30 -9.20
C THR A 262 -0.87 31.54 -8.97
N ASN A 263 -0.85 32.10 -7.76
CA ASN A 263 0.05 33.19 -7.40
C ASN A 263 1.54 32.82 -7.58
N HIS A 264 1.91 31.54 -7.46
CA HIS A 264 3.27 31.09 -7.73
C HIS A 264 3.70 31.30 -9.19
N LEU A 265 2.75 31.42 -10.13
CA LEU A 265 3.05 31.64 -11.55
C LEU A 265 3.72 32.99 -11.82
N ALA A 266 3.57 33.98 -10.93
CA ALA A 266 4.26 35.26 -11.05
C ALA A 266 5.79 35.12 -11.08
N ALA A 267 6.33 34.06 -10.47
CA ALA A 267 7.76 33.77 -10.41
C ALA A 267 8.22 32.67 -11.40
N VAL A 268 7.30 32.12 -12.21
CA VAL A 268 7.57 30.95 -13.07
C VAL A 268 7.35 31.32 -14.54
N LYS A 269 8.34 31.01 -15.38
CA LYS A 269 8.29 31.19 -16.83
C LYS A 269 8.88 29.96 -17.53
N PRO A 270 8.63 29.74 -18.83
CA PRO A 270 9.39 28.78 -19.61
C PRO A 270 10.90 28.93 -19.37
N GLY A 271 11.57 27.81 -19.11
CA GLY A 271 12.98 27.73 -18.72
C GLY A 271 13.24 27.74 -17.21
N SER A 272 12.27 28.14 -16.37
CA SER A 272 12.39 28.09 -14.90
C SER A 272 12.67 26.67 -14.41
N LEU A 273 13.48 26.56 -13.37
CA LEU A 273 13.76 25.31 -12.70
C LEU A 273 12.80 25.11 -11.54
N LEU A 274 12.24 23.92 -11.46
CA LEU A 274 11.45 23.42 -10.32
C LEU A 274 12.14 22.17 -9.78
N GLN A 275 11.81 21.81 -8.56
CA GLN A 275 12.21 20.53 -8.00
C GLN A 275 11.01 19.90 -7.31
N PHE A 276 10.80 18.60 -7.47
CA PHE A 276 9.82 17.88 -6.67
C PHE A 276 10.43 16.67 -5.98
N SER A 277 9.90 16.34 -4.81
CA SER A 277 10.31 15.21 -4.00
C SER A 277 9.17 14.20 -3.88
N THR A 278 9.49 12.92 -4.01
CA THR A 278 8.58 11.78 -3.82
C THR A 278 8.76 11.13 -2.44
N GLU A 279 9.18 11.91 -1.44
CA GLU A 279 9.39 11.43 -0.07
C GLU A 279 8.08 10.99 0.59
N LEU A 280 8.15 9.89 1.33
CA LEU A 280 7.06 9.30 2.11
C LEU A 280 7.51 9.14 3.57
N SER A 281 6.59 8.88 4.49
CA SER A 281 6.96 8.61 5.90
C SER A 281 7.81 7.35 6.10
N THR A 282 7.76 6.45 5.13
CA THR A 282 8.43 5.16 5.12
C THR A 282 9.29 5.11 3.86
N ASP A 283 10.53 4.62 3.97
CA ASP A 283 11.38 4.40 2.81
C ASP A 283 10.82 3.23 1.99
N LEU A 284 10.37 3.54 0.77
CA LEU A 284 9.88 2.57 -0.21
C LEU A 284 10.74 2.56 -1.47
N SER A 285 11.99 3.03 -1.41
CA SER A 285 12.88 3.11 -2.57
C SER A 285 13.18 1.75 -3.20
N GLN A 286 13.10 0.67 -2.42
CA GLN A 286 13.31 -0.72 -2.86
C GLN A 286 12.00 -1.48 -3.12
N ALA A 287 10.84 -0.86 -2.90
CA ALA A 287 9.56 -1.53 -3.09
C ALA A 287 9.33 -1.81 -4.58
N SER A 288 9.07 -3.06 -4.93
CA SER A 288 8.76 -3.47 -6.31
C SER A 288 7.26 -3.36 -6.62
N ALA A 289 6.42 -3.52 -5.61
CA ALA A 289 4.98 -3.35 -5.70
C ALA A 289 4.43 -2.80 -4.38
N ALA A 290 3.41 -1.95 -4.47
CA ALA A 290 2.65 -1.49 -3.32
C ALA A 290 1.21 -1.24 -3.73
N ILE A 291 0.30 -1.43 -2.78
CA ILE A 291 -1.12 -1.15 -2.94
C ILE A 291 -1.69 -0.58 -1.65
N GLY A 292 -2.51 0.45 -1.79
CA GLY A 292 -3.30 1.02 -0.73
C GLY A 292 -4.46 0.10 -0.35
N GLY A 293 -5.13 0.49 0.71
CA GLY A 293 -6.39 -0.07 1.14
C GLY A 293 -6.88 0.64 2.39
N GLY A 294 -7.64 -0.06 3.22
CA GLY A 294 -8.00 0.39 4.55
C GLY A 294 -8.80 -0.68 5.29
N PRO A 295 -8.97 -0.58 6.61
CA PRO A 295 -10.30 -0.39 7.17
C PRO A 295 -10.91 0.97 6.78
#